data_AF-A0A7S1M9G8-F1
#
_entry.id   AF-A0A7S1M9G8-F1
#
_cell.length_a   1.000
_cell.length_b   1.000
_cell.length_c   1.000
_cell.angle_alpha   90.00
_cell.angle_beta   90.00
_cell.angle_gamma   90.00
#
_symmetry.space_group_name_H-M   'P 1'
#
loop_
_entity.id
_entity.type
_entity.pdbx_description
1 polymer ?
#
loop_
_entity_poly.entity_id
_entity_poly.type
_entity_poly.pdbx_seq_one_letter_code
_entity_poly.pdbx_strand_id
1 'polypeptide(L)'
;GYSAGPAYAPPSQVAFPPAAAYSAYSCGGAAAQEPRIDDVPTGARAADLPRDRVPIPGRSTLGTCDLCGRSRRTVVACQDGKVYCKVCRLQSTGATKAWHSVAKGANIAVDSDEELVGLCKTCGLPLGESVYFDEEKKATVHGECMAARILKGAQEGEDAQQRAAAEEKRRHREAFDIGWKAERVPSNMSLARKLGCELSSKHGVCSLALEGDARTLRVTESDETAAGVNLEYLSLALCVRRSEGREPLFSLDPVDMVKDPERLMQAKRFEPKWLMGTSAGEVMFQADYYLKELS
;
A
#
# COMPACT_ATOMS: atom_id res chain seq x y z
N GLY A 1 35.92 -4.39 16.97
CA GLY A 1 35.85 -5.86 17.10
C GLY A 1 34.40 -6.24 17.06
N TYR A 2 33.95 -6.79 15.93
CA TYR A 2 32.56 -7.25 15.78
C TYR A 2 32.50 -8.71 16.20
N SER A 3 31.73 -8.99 17.25
CA SER A 3 31.52 -10.32 17.80
C SER A 3 30.73 -11.17 16.80
N ALA A 4 31.30 -12.30 16.40
CA ALA A 4 30.64 -13.28 15.55
C ALA A 4 29.43 -13.90 16.29
N GLY A 5 28.26 -13.85 15.66
CA GLY A 5 27.07 -14.59 16.12
C GLY A 5 27.24 -16.11 15.95
N PRO A 6 26.38 -16.91 16.60
CA PRO A 6 26.51 -18.37 16.60
C PRO A 6 26.28 -18.95 15.20
N ALA A 7 27.20 -19.83 14.80
CA ALA A 7 27.11 -20.56 13.54
C ALA A 7 25.89 -21.48 13.53
N TYR A 8 25.06 -21.36 12.49
CA TYR A 8 23.92 -22.23 12.24
C TYR A 8 24.46 -23.61 11.82
N ALA A 9 24.23 -24.63 12.64
CA ALA A 9 24.55 -26.01 12.28
C ALA A 9 23.54 -26.52 11.25
N PRO A 10 23.97 -27.11 10.12
CA PRO A 10 23.05 -27.69 9.16
C PRO A 10 22.28 -28.86 9.80
N PRO A 11 20.98 -29.02 9.51
CA PRO A 11 20.21 -30.14 10.05
C PRO A 11 20.82 -31.46 9.56
N SER A 12 21.12 -32.33 10.51
CA SER A 12 21.49 -33.72 10.26
C SER A 12 20.43 -34.38 9.39
N GLN A 13 20.87 -35.14 8.38
CA GLN A 13 20.00 -35.91 7.51
C GLN A 13 19.05 -36.77 8.34
N VAL A 14 17.77 -36.39 8.37
CA VAL A 14 16.72 -37.19 9.01
C VAL A 14 16.55 -38.44 8.14
N ALA A 15 16.95 -39.58 8.68
CA ALA A 15 16.69 -40.87 8.04
C ALA A 15 15.18 -41.06 7.95
N PHE A 16 14.66 -41.10 6.72
CA PHE A 16 13.27 -41.43 6.47
C PHE A 16 13.00 -42.87 6.96
N PRO A 17 11.89 -43.12 7.68
CA PRO A 17 11.51 -44.46 8.03
C PRO A 17 11.22 -45.28 6.74
N PRO A 18 11.53 -46.58 6.72
CA PRO A 18 11.26 -47.43 5.57
C PRO A 18 9.76 -47.45 5.25
N ALA A 19 9.42 -47.63 3.97
CA ALA A 19 8.04 -47.53 3.44
C ALA A 19 7.01 -48.43 4.17
N ALA A 20 7.44 -49.46 4.89
CA ALA A 20 6.58 -50.31 5.71
C ALA A 20 5.95 -49.58 6.93
N ALA A 21 6.50 -48.45 7.39
CA ALA A 21 5.99 -47.72 8.55
C ALA A 21 4.72 -46.90 8.27
N TYR A 22 4.38 -46.65 7.01
CA TYR A 22 3.18 -45.89 6.64
C TYR A 22 1.89 -46.73 6.67
N SER A 23 1.98 -48.05 6.85
CA SER A 23 0.82 -48.94 6.88
C SER A 23 0.12 -49.02 8.25
N ALA A 24 0.65 -48.40 9.31
CA ALA A 24 0.18 -48.62 10.69
C ALA A 24 -0.61 -47.45 11.30
N TYR A 25 -0.84 -46.35 10.59
CA TYR A 25 -1.67 -45.25 11.10
C TYR A 25 -3.16 -45.53 10.88
N SER A 26 -3.73 -46.38 11.73
CA SER A 26 -5.17 -46.49 11.92
C SER A 26 -5.62 -45.37 12.86
N CYS A 27 -6.12 -44.27 12.31
CA CYS A 27 -6.60 -43.11 13.06
C CYS A 27 -8.09 -43.30 13.44
N GLY A 28 -8.36 -43.51 14.74
CA GLY A 28 -9.70 -43.39 15.31
C GLY A 28 -9.98 -41.94 15.71
N GLY A 29 -11.05 -41.34 15.17
CA GLY A 29 -11.42 -39.94 15.41
C GLY A 29 -12.62 -39.78 16.35
N ALA A 30 -12.51 -38.83 17.29
CA ALA A 30 -13.62 -38.26 18.04
C ALA A 30 -13.69 -36.76 17.74
N ALA A 31 -14.88 -36.26 17.38
CA ALA A 31 -15.13 -34.89 16.95
C ALA A 31 -15.41 -33.96 18.14
N ALA A 32 -14.90 -32.72 18.07
CA ALA A 32 -15.19 -31.64 19.01
C ALA A 32 -15.76 -30.41 18.27
N GLN A 33 -16.66 -29.69 18.95
CA GLN A 33 -17.55 -28.66 18.43
C GLN A 33 -17.06 -27.24 18.85
N GLU A 34 -17.13 -26.26 17.95
CA GLU A 34 -16.69 -24.87 18.19
C GLU A 34 -17.83 -23.93 18.64
N PRO A 35 -17.54 -22.86 19.44
CA PRO A 35 -18.53 -21.86 19.84
C PRO A 35 -18.51 -20.56 19.01
N ARG A 36 -19.69 -19.90 18.96
CA ARG A 36 -19.98 -18.61 18.28
C ARG A 36 -19.65 -17.38 19.13
N ILE A 37 -19.36 -16.26 18.47
CA ILE A 37 -19.06 -14.93 19.04
C ILE A 37 -20.08 -13.93 18.49
N ASP A 38 -20.72 -13.15 19.37
CA ASP A 38 -21.60 -12.02 19.04
C ASP A 38 -21.14 -10.70 19.71
N ASP A 39 -21.48 -9.60 19.01
CA ASP A 39 -21.69 -8.21 19.42
C ASP A 39 -20.54 -7.18 19.56
N VAL A 40 -20.61 -6.14 18.70
CA VAL A 40 -19.90 -4.84 18.82
C VAL A 40 -20.92 -3.70 18.62
N PRO A 41 -21.01 -2.68 19.51
CA PRO A 41 -21.91 -1.55 19.33
C PRO A 41 -21.22 -0.29 18.77
N THR A 42 -22.00 0.43 17.97
CA THR A 42 -21.63 1.63 17.20
C THR A 42 -22.03 2.94 17.90
N GLY A 43 -21.14 3.94 17.82
CA GLY A 43 -21.50 5.33 17.44
C GLY A 43 -21.71 6.38 18.54
N ALA A 44 -20.98 7.49 18.45
CA ALA A 44 -21.34 8.78 19.04
C ALA A 44 -21.01 9.94 18.07
N ARG A 45 -21.95 10.88 17.94
CA ARG A 45 -21.95 12.05 17.04
C ARG A 45 -21.24 13.26 17.66
N ALA A 46 -20.58 14.06 16.82
CA ALA A 46 -19.99 15.36 17.17
C ALA A 46 -21.03 16.49 17.11
N ALA A 47 -20.89 17.47 18.02
CA ALA A 47 -21.76 18.62 18.18
C ALA A 47 -21.16 19.90 17.55
N ASP A 48 -22.04 20.73 17.00
CA ASP A 48 -21.77 22.02 16.36
C ASP A 48 -21.40 23.14 17.36
N LEU A 49 -20.51 24.05 16.92
CA LEU A 49 -20.16 25.28 17.64
C LEU A 49 -20.68 26.54 16.91
N PRO A 50 -21.11 27.60 17.64
CA PRO A 50 -21.71 28.79 17.06
C PRO A 50 -20.68 29.83 16.60
N ARG A 51 -21.03 30.58 15.54
CA ARG A 51 -20.25 31.70 14.98
C ARG A 51 -20.90 33.04 15.31
N ASP A 52 -20.22 33.86 16.09
CA ASP A 52 -20.56 35.28 16.27
C ASP A 52 -19.93 36.16 15.17
N ARG A 53 -20.69 37.15 14.68
CA ARG A 53 -20.26 38.12 13.66
C ARG A 53 -19.89 39.45 14.31
N VAL A 54 -18.71 39.98 13.96
CA VAL A 54 -18.25 41.34 14.29
C VAL A 54 -18.57 42.30 13.10
N PRO A 55 -18.94 43.58 13.34
CA PRO A 55 -19.25 44.53 12.26
C PRO A 55 -17.98 45.08 11.57
N ILE A 56 -18.01 45.18 10.24
CA ILE A 56 -16.90 45.66 9.40
C ILE A 56 -17.04 47.18 9.15
N PRO A 57 -16.01 48.01 9.45
CA PRO A 57 -15.95 49.41 9.03
C PRO A 57 -15.54 49.53 7.55
N GLY A 58 -16.40 50.10 6.70
CA GLY A 58 -16.08 50.27 5.27
C GLY A 58 -17.27 50.49 4.34
N ARG A 59 -18.28 51.28 4.73
CA ARG A 59 -19.41 51.58 3.83
C ARG A 59 -18.89 52.36 2.62
N SER A 60 -18.98 51.73 1.46
CA SER A 60 -18.58 52.29 0.18
C SER A 60 -19.51 53.45 -0.17
N THR A 61 -18.99 54.67 -0.22
CA THR A 61 -19.72 55.83 -0.77
C THR A 61 -19.24 56.10 -2.18
N LEU A 62 -20.19 56.30 -3.10
CA LEU A 62 -19.90 56.80 -4.43
C LEU A 62 -19.37 58.24 -4.29
N GLY A 63 -18.21 58.53 -4.86
CA GLY A 63 -17.62 59.86 -4.77
C GLY A 63 -16.58 60.13 -5.85
N THR A 64 -16.26 61.41 -6.05
CA THR A 64 -15.26 61.86 -7.03
C THR A 64 -13.90 61.96 -6.34
N CYS A 65 -12.86 61.43 -6.98
CA CYS A 65 -11.51 61.52 -6.44
C CYS A 65 -10.92 62.91 -6.68
N ASP A 66 -10.39 63.55 -5.64
CA ASP A 66 -9.78 64.88 -5.70
C ASP A 66 -8.47 64.93 -6.50
N LEU A 67 -7.85 63.77 -6.78
CA LEU A 67 -6.61 63.70 -7.55
C LEU A 67 -6.85 63.45 -9.05
N CYS A 68 -7.67 62.44 -9.39
CA CYS A 68 -7.90 62.08 -10.80
C CYS A 68 -9.21 62.63 -11.37
N GLY A 69 -10.06 63.25 -10.56
CA GLY A 69 -11.35 63.81 -10.97
C GLY A 69 -12.41 62.78 -11.39
N ARG A 70 -12.12 61.47 -11.34
CA ARG A 70 -13.05 60.42 -11.76
C ARG A 70 -13.98 60.02 -10.61
N SER A 71 -15.26 59.81 -10.93
CA SER A 71 -16.23 59.23 -10.00
C SER A 71 -15.96 57.72 -9.84
N ARG A 72 -15.83 57.25 -8.60
CA ARG A 72 -15.55 55.84 -8.27
C ARG A 72 -16.51 55.37 -7.17
N ARG A 73 -16.89 54.09 -7.24
CA ARG A 73 -17.75 53.43 -6.23
C ARG A 73 -17.11 53.34 -4.85
N THR A 74 -15.79 53.39 -4.78
CA THR A 74 -15.03 53.33 -3.53
C THR A 74 -14.00 54.45 -3.50
N VAL A 75 -14.31 55.48 -2.73
CA VAL A 75 -13.36 56.53 -2.36
C VAL A 75 -13.11 56.49 -0.87
N VAL A 76 -11.92 56.94 -0.45
CA VAL A 76 -11.52 56.98 0.95
C VAL A 76 -11.17 58.41 1.31
N ALA A 77 -11.83 58.92 2.35
CA ALA A 77 -11.45 60.19 2.95
C ALA A 77 -10.15 60.02 3.73
N CYS A 78 -9.19 60.89 3.48
CA CYS A 78 -7.92 60.94 4.19
C CYS A 78 -7.98 61.99 5.32
N GLN A 79 -6.98 61.96 6.21
CA GLN A 79 -6.91 62.88 7.36
C GLN A 79 -6.75 64.36 6.94
N ASP A 80 -6.31 64.61 5.71
CA ASP A 80 -6.23 65.93 5.09
C ASP A 80 -7.59 66.47 4.60
N GLY A 81 -8.68 65.73 4.84
CA GLY A 81 -10.03 66.08 4.41
C GLY A 81 -10.28 65.85 2.92
N LYS A 82 -9.28 65.37 2.16
CA LYS A 82 -9.41 65.04 0.74
C LYS A 82 -9.88 63.62 0.54
N VAL A 83 -10.54 63.39 -0.57
CA VAL A 83 -11.17 62.13 -0.95
C VAL A 83 -10.42 61.55 -2.14
N TYR A 84 -9.79 60.40 -1.95
CA TYR A 84 -9.00 59.75 -2.99
C TYR A 84 -9.64 58.42 -3.39
N CYS A 85 -9.61 58.09 -4.68
CA CYS A 85 -9.82 56.70 -5.08
C CYS A 85 -8.66 55.84 -4.54
N LYS A 86 -8.89 54.53 -4.38
CA LYS A 86 -7.88 53.61 -3.82
C LYS A 86 -6.52 53.73 -4.53
N VAL A 87 -6.52 53.85 -5.86
CA VAL A 87 -5.31 53.97 -6.69
C VAL A 87 -4.54 55.26 -6.38
N CYS A 88 -5.22 56.41 -6.42
CA CYS A 88 -4.59 57.71 -6.16
C CYS A 88 -4.11 57.84 -4.71
N ARG A 89 -4.79 57.21 -3.74
CA ARG A 89 -4.36 57.18 -2.34
C ARG A 89 -3.05 56.41 -2.16
N LEU A 90 -2.88 55.30 -2.86
CA LEU A 90 -1.64 54.51 -2.87
C LEU A 90 -0.48 55.30 -3.50
N GLN A 91 -0.77 56.14 -4.50
CA GLN A 91 0.22 57.00 -5.13
C GLN A 91 0.64 58.18 -4.23
N SER A 92 -0.31 58.80 -3.50
CA SER A 92 -0.05 60.00 -2.71
C SER A 92 0.71 59.75 -1.39
N THR A 93 0.65 58.54 -0.83
CA THR A 93 1.36 58.19 0.42
C THR A 93 2.85 57.92 0.24
N GLY A 94 3.40 58.06 -0.97
CA GLY A 94 4.80 57.71 -1.27
C GLY A 94 5.09 56.20 -1.19
N ALA A 95 4.05 55.37 -0.99
CA ALA A 95 4.15 53.92 -0.94
C ALA A 95 4.65 53.32 -2.26
N THR A 96 4.56 54.06 -3.38
CA THR A 96 5.05 53.62 -4.70
C THR A 96 6.53 53.26 -4.71
N LYS A 97 7.39 53.93 -3.94
CA LYS A 97 8.83 53.56 -3.84
C LYS A 97 9.06 52.25 -3.08
N ALA A 98 8.24 51.94 -2.07
CA ALA A 98 8.28 50.65 -1.37
C ALA A 98 7.62 49.53 -2.21
N TRP A 99 6.66 49.86 -3.07
CA TRP A 99 6.04 48.91 -4.00
C TRP A 99 6.99 48.50 -5.14
N HIS A 100 7.85 49.40 -5.64
CA HIS A 100 8.85 49.04 -6.65
C HIS A 100 9.91 48.05 -6.13
N SER A 101 10.22 48.02 -4.84
CA SER A 101 11.12 47.00 -4.26
C SER A 101 10.40 45.66 -4.04
N VAL A 102 9.10 45.67 -3.72
CA VAL A 102 8.25 44.45 -3.67
C VAL A 102 8.01 43.87 -5.07
N ALA A 103 7.87 44.72 -6.10
CA ALA A 103 7.71 44.33 -7.49
C ALA A 103 8.94 43.60 -8.06
N LYS A 104 10.12 43.76 -7.45
CA LYS A 104 11.37 43.16 -7.93
C LYS A 104 11.41 41.62 -7.80
N GLY A 105 10.44 41.01 -7.12
CA GLY A 105 10.26 39.55 -7.05
C GLY A 105 8.85 39.05 -7.41
N ALA A 106 7.94 39.96 -7.76
CA ALA A 106 6.57 39.62 -8.15
C ALA A 106 6.49 39.52 -9.67
N ASN A 107 6.01 38.38 -10.19
CA ASN A 107 5.65 38.28 -11.61
C ASN A 107 4.41 39.15 -11.83
N ILE A 108 4.60 40.35 -12.38
CA ILE A 108 3.54 41.30 -12.69
C ILE A 108 3.56 41.52 -14.20
N ALA A 109 2.40 41.47 -14.84
CA ALA A 109 2.21 41.88 -16.23
C ALA A 109 1.30 43.11 -16.30
N VAL A 110 1.42 43.86 -17.39
CA VAL A 110 0.50 44.94 -17.74
C VAL A 110 -0.51 44.36 -18.73
N ASP A 111 -1.80 44.49 -18.45
CA ASP A 111 -2.86 44.05 -19.36
C ASP A 111 -3.22 45.11 -20.41
N SER A 112 -4.27 44.85 -21.20
CA SER A 112 -4.69 45.69 -22.33
C SER A 112 -5.19 47.08 -21.94
N ASP A 113 -5.62 47.26 -20.69
CA ASP A 113 -6.11 48.51 -20.10
C ASP A 113 -5.07 49.19 -19.20
N GLU A 114 -3.81 48.76 -19.31
CA GLU A 114 -2.65 49.28 -18.58
C GLU A 114 -2.71 49.04 -17.05
N GLU A 115 -3.53 48.09 -16.59
CA GLU A 115 -3.56 47.65 -15.21
C GLU A 115 -2.45 46.62 -14.92
N LEU A 116 -1.86 46.71 -13.73
CA LEU A 116 -0.82 45.78 -13.28
C LEU A 116 -1.47 44.55 -12.64
N VAL A 117 -1.34 43.40 -13.28
CA VAL A 117 -1.92 42.15 -12.80
C VAL A 117 -0.82 41.19 -12.35
N GLY A 118 -0.96 40.66 -11.13
CA GLY A 118 -0.07 39.61 -10.65
C GLY A 118 -0.29 38.32 -11.43
N LEU A 119 0.78 37.64 -11.83
CA LEU A 119 0.73 36.35 -12.52
C LEU A 119 1.06 35.21 -11.55
N CYS A 120 0.38 34.08 -11.70
CA CYS A 120 0.75 32.86 -11.00
C CYS A 120 2.13 32.38 -11.45
N LYS A 121 3.02 32.08 -10.50
CA LYS A 121 4.36 31.57 -10.84
C LYS A 121 4.36 30.18 -11.49
N THR A 122 3.26 29.42 -11.36
CA THR A 122 3.19 28.04 -11.89
C THR A 122 2.71 28.02 -13.34
N CYS A 123 1.56 28.62 -13.64
CA CYS A 123 0.96 28.58 -14.98
C CYS A 123 1.18 29.88 -15.79
N GLY A 124 1.69 30.95 -15.17
CA GLY A 124 1.90 32.24 -15.83
C GLY A 124 0.63 33.04 -16.11
N LEU A 125 -0.55 32.53 -15.75
CA LEU A 125 -1.82 33.21 -15.98
C LEU A 125 -2.10 34.27 -14.90
N PRO A 126 -2.90 35.31 -15.21
CA PRO A 126 -3.32 36.31 -14.24
C PRO A 126 -3.99 35.73 -13.00
N LEU A 127 -3.62 36.21 -11.83
CA LEU A 127 -4.22 35.83 -10.55
C LEU A 127 -5.64 36.38 -10.45
N GLY A 128 -6.57 35.55 -9.97
CA GLY A 128 -7.96 35.95 -9.71
C GLY A 128 -8.15 36.58 -8.33
N GLU A 129 -9.40 36.63 -7.88
CA GLU A 129 -9.77 37.23 -6.58
C GLU A 129 -9.20 36.48 -5.37
N SER A 130 -8.96 35.17 -5.52
CA SER A 130 -8.40 34.31 -4.48
C SER A 130 -6.99 33.88 -4.86
N VAL A 131 -6.02 34.19 -3.99
CA VAL A 131 -4.60 33.91 -4.19
C VAL A 131 -4.07 33.15 -2.98
N TYR A 132 -3.26 32.13 -3.24
CA TYR A 132 -2.53 31.40 -2.21
C TYR A 132 -1.06 31.81 -2.23
N PHE A 133 -0.47 31.92 -1.05
CA PHE A 133 0.97 32.17 -0.90
C PHE A 133 1.67 30.85 -0.57
N ASP A 134 2.54 30.43 -1.47
CA ASP A 134 3.43 29.31 -1.26
C ASP A 134 4.68 29.78 -0.54
N GLU A 135 4.80 29.40 0.74
CA GLU A 135 5.91 29.76 1.60
C GLU A 135 7.25 29.20 1.11
N GLU A 136 7.26 28.01 0.51
CA GLU A 136 8.48 27.33 0.07
C GLU A 136 9.13 28.07 -1.10
N LYS A 137 8.35 28.47 -2.11
CA LYS A 137 8.86 29.21 -3.27
C LYS A 137 8.73 30.73 -3.13
N LYS A 138 8.19 31.20 -1.99
CA LYS A 138 7.87 32.61 -1.74
C LYS A 138 7.12 33.21 -2.93
N ALA A 139 6.01 32.56 -3.30
CA ALA A 139 5.33 32.78 -4.56
C ALA A 139 3.81 32.84 -4.39
N THR A 140 3.15 33.70 -5.17
CA THR A 140 1.69 33.71 -5.28
C THR A 140 1.23 32.79 -6.39
N VAL A 141 0.21 31.98 -6.12
CA VAL A 141 -0.34 30.98 -7.04
C VAL A 141 -1.87 30.94 -6.97
N HIS A 142 -2.50 30.42 -8.03
CA HIS A 142 -3.92 30.09 -8.00
C HIS A 142 -4.21 28.96 -7.01
N GLY A 143 -5.45 28.90 -6.52
CA GLY A 143 -5.92 27.77 -5.71
C GLY A 143 -5.77 26.43 -6.42
N GLU A 144 -6.10 26.37 -7.71
CA GLU A 144 -5.96 25.15 -8.53
C GLU A 144 -4.49 24.72 -8.68
N CYS A 145 -3.58 25.67 -8.93
CA CYS A 145 -2.15 25.40 -9.02
C CYS A 145 -1.56 24.93 -7.67
N MET A 146 -2.03 25.48 -6.56
CA MET A 146 -1.63 25.04 -5.23
C MET A 146 -2.16 23.63 -4.94
N ALA A 147 -3.42 23.35 -5.24
CA ALA A 147 -4.02 22.04 -5.07
C ALA A 147 -3.30 20.98 -5.90
N ALA A 148 -3.00 21.25 -7.18
CA ALA A 148 -2.25 20.34 -8.04
C ALA A 148 -0.86 20.01 -7.47
N ARG A 149 -0.20 20.99 -6.85
CA ARG A 149 1.09 20.75 -6.19
C ARG A 149 0.97 19.90 -4.93
N ILE A 150 -0.01 20.19 -4.07
CA ILE A 150 -0.25 19.40 -2.85
C ILE A 150 -0.53 17.94 -3.24
N LEU A 151 -1.38 17.72 -4.24
CA LEU A 151 -1.67 16.38 -4.77
C LEU A 151 -0.40 15.70 -5.29
N LYS A 152 0.43 16.41 -6.07
CA LYS A 152 1.69 15.86 -6.57
C LYS A 152 2.62 15.46 -5.42
N GLY A 153 2.75 16.29 -4.38
CA GLY A 153 3.57 15.98 -3.22
C GLY A 153 3.05 14.79 -2.41
N ALA A 154 1.73 14.66 -2.27
CA ALA A 154 1.10 13.50 -1.64
C ALA A 154 1.39 12.22 -2.43
N GLN A 155 1.21 12.26 -3.75
CA GLN A 155 1.49 11.12 -4.64
C GLN A 155 2.97 10.72 -4.59
N GLU A 156 3.90 11.67 -4.67
CA GLU A 156 5.34 11.40 -4.55
C GLU A 156 5.69 10.78 -3.18
N GLY A 157 5.01 11.21 -2.12
CA GLY A 157 5.14 10.66 -0.76
C GLY A 157 4.63 9.21 -0.68
N GLU A 158 3.45 8.93 -1.23
CA GLU A 158 2.89 7.58 -1.32
C GLU A 158 3.79 6.65 -2.14
N ASP A 159 4.27 7.08 -3.30
CA ASP A 159 5.18 6.32 -4.16
C ASP A 159 6.52 6.03 -3.44
N ALA A 160 7.02 6.98 -2.64
CA ALA A 160 8.22 6.77 -1.83
C ALA A 160 7.97 5.74 -0.70
N GLN A 161 6.84 5.83 -0.01
CA GLN A 161 6.45 4.87 1.02
C GLN A 161 6.25 3.46 0.44
N GLN A 162 5.57 3.34 -0.69
CA GLN A 162 5.37 2.06 -1.37
C GLN A 162 6.69 1.43 -1.80
N ARG A 163 7.62 2.22 -2.35
CA ARG A 163 8.97 1.74 -2.71
C ARG A 163 9.76 1.29 -1.48
N ALA A 164 9.73 2.06 -0.40
CA ALA A 164 10.40 1.70 0.85
C ALA A 164 9.84 0.39 1.45
N ALA A 165 8.51 0.26 1.48
CA ALA A 165 7.84 -0.95 1.95
C ALA A 165 8.11 -2.16 1.05
N ALA A 166 8.14 -1.98 -0.28
CA ALA A 166 8.48 -3.04 -1.22
C ALA A 166 9.94 -3.50 -1.05
N GLU A 167 10.87 -2.57 -0.84
CA GLU A 167 12.27 -2.86 -0.57
C GLU A 167 12.46 -3.58 0.77
N GLU A 168 11.77 -3.14 1.83
CA GLU A 168 11.78 -3.82 3.12
C GLU A 168 11.22 -5.25 3.01
N LYS A 169 10.08 -5.43 2.32
CA LYS A 169 9.52 -6.75 2.01
C LYS A 169 10.51 -7.61 1.24
N ARG A 170 11.21 -7.05 0.25
CA ARG A 170 12.25 -7.76 -0.50
C ARG A 170 13.40 -8.20 0.40
N ARG A 171 13.91 -7.32 1.26
CA ARG A 171 14.97 -7.64 2.23
C ARG A 171 14.54 -8.72 3.22
N HIS A 172 13.30 -8.68 3.72
CA HIS A 172 12.75 -9.74 4.57
C HIS A 172 12.65 -11.06 3.82
N ARG A 173 12.17 -11.05 2.57
CA ARG A 173 12.11 -12.25 1.73
C ARG A 173 13.49 -12.88 1.52
N GLU A 174 14.51 -12.06 1.26
CA GLU A 174 15.90 -12.51 1.14
C GLU A 174 16.45 -13.06 2.48
N ALA A 175 16.22 -12.36 3.59
CA ALA A 175 16.78 -12.71 4.91
C ALA A 175 16.18 -14.00 5.50
N PHE A 176 14.88 -14.20 5.33
CA PHE A 176 14.18 -15.38 5.82
C PHE A 176 14.02 -16.46 4.76
N ASP A 177 14.62 -16.26 3.58
CA ASP A 177 14.58 -17.20 2.49
C ASP A 177 13.13 -17.56 2.08
N ILE A 178 12.27 -16.54 2.15
CA ILE A 178 10.85 -16.58 1.83
C ILE A 178 10.73 -16.22 0.34
N GLY A 179 10.41 -17.22 -0.47
CA GLY A 179 10.19 -17.06 -1.90
C GLY A 179 10.14 -18.40 -2.59
N TRP A 180 9.38 -18.49 -3.67
CA TRP A 180 9.31 -19.69 -4.49
C TRP A 180 10.65 -19.88 -5.21
N LYS A 181 11.45 -20.86 -4.76
CA LYS A 181 12.70 -21.26 -5.39
C LYS A 181 12.48 -22.55 -6.17
N ALA A 182 12.61 -22.49 -7.49
CA ALA A 182 12.38 -23.64 -8.37
C ALA A 182 13.26 -24.83 -7.99
N GLU A 183 14.46 -24.56 -7.47
CA GLU A 183 15.43 -25.58 -7.02
C GLU A 183 14.94 -26.34 -5.77
N ARG A 184 13.95 -25.81 -5.04
CA ARG A 184 13.35 -26.43 -3.86
C ARG A 184 12.10 -27.23 -4.16
N VAL A 185 11.57 -27.14 -5.37
CA VAL A 185 10.39 -27.92 -5.76
C VAL A 185 10.80 -29.39 -5.78
N PRO A 186 10.15 -30.26 -4.96
CA PRO A 186 10.49 -31.68 -4.95
C PRO A 186 10.34 -32.29 -6.34
N SER A 187 11.35 -33.08 -6.75
CA SER A 187 11.29 -33.79 -8.03
C SER A 187 10.26 -34.91 -7.97
N ASN A 188 9.28 -34.86 -8.87
CA ASN A 188 8.24 -35.89 -9.01
C ASN A 188 8.79 -37.27 -9.39
N MET A 189 10.03 -37.37 -9.91
CA MET A 189 10.55 -38.60 -10.49
C MET A 189 10.62 -39.77 -9.49
N SER A 190 11.03 -39.49 -8.26
CA SER A 190 11.15 -40.53 -7.24
C SER A 190 9.79 -41.09 -6.83
N LEU A 191 8.78 -40.22 -6.75
CA LEU A 191 7.42 -40.59 -6.36
C LEU A 191 6.66 -41.23 -7.50
N ALA A 192 6.78 -40.70 -8.73
CA ALA A 192 6.24 -41.33 -9.93
C ALA A 192 6.69 -42.78 -10.05
N ARG A 193 7.99 -43.07 -9.83
CA ARG A 193 8.51 -44.44 -9.81
C ARG A 193 7.89 -45.30 -8.72
N LYS A 194 7.72 -44.77 -7.50
CA LYS A 194 7.03 -45.47 -6.40
C LYS A 194 5.56 -45.77 -6.70
N LEU A 195 4.91 -44.90 -7.48
CA LEU A 195 3.54 -45.05 -7.95
C LEU A 195 3.43 -45.99 -9.17
N GLY A 196 4.53 -46.57 -9.64
CA GLY A 196 4.54 -47.42 -10.85
C GLY A 196 4.29 -46.64 -12.14
N CYS A 197 4.49 -45.32 -12.13
CA CYS A 197 4.35 -44.48 -13.32
C CYS A 197 5.65 -44.51 -14.12
N GLU A 198 5.58 -45.00 -15.36
CA GLU A 198 6.69 -44.99 -16.31
C GLU A 198 6.75 -43.63 -17.01
N LEU A 199 7.47 -42.69 -16.41
CA LEU A 199 7.72 -41.38 -17.00
C LEU A 199 9.06 -41.39 -17.75
N SER A 200 9.05 -40.94 -19.00
CA SER A 200 10.21 -40.84 -19.89
C SER A 200 11.18 -39.70 -19.54
N SER A 201 11.26 -39.26 -18.29
CA SER A 201 12.36 -38.51 -17.66
C SER A 201 12.79 -37.15 -18.24
N LYS A 202 12.29 -36.70 -19.39
CA LYS A 202 12.88 -35.54 -20.09
C LYS A 202 12.58 -34.20 -19.43
N HIS A 203 11.39 -34.04 -18.86
CA HIS A 203 10.91 -32.71 -18.44
C HIS A 203 10.61 -32.59 -16.93
N GLY A 204 10.61 -33.68 -16.17
CA GLY A 204 10.48 -33.68 -14.69
C GLY A 204 9.13 -33.16 -14.15
N VAL A 205 8.27 -32.62 -15.01
CA VAL A 205 6.91 -32.15 -14.72
C VAL A 205 5.92 -33.26 -15.05
N CYS A 206 4.94 -33.43 -14.17
CA CYS A 206 3.88 -34.45 -14.32
C CYS A 206 2.53 -33.77 -14.30
N SER A 207 1.57 -34.27 -15.05
CA SER A 207 0.17 -33.84 -15.02
C SER A 207 -0.74 -35.03 -14.68
N LEU A 208 -2.00 -34.73 -14.36
CA LEU A 208 -3.04 -35.75 -14.20
C LEU A 208 -3.95 -35.73 -15.42
N ALA A 209 -4.08 -36.87 -16.09
CA ALA A 209 -5.02 -37.07 -17.18
C ALA A 209 -6.14 -38.00 -16.73
N LEU A 210 -7.39 -37.62 -17.03
CA LEU A 210 -8.53 -38.51 -16.86
C LEU A 210 -8.61 -39.44 -18.07
N GLU A 211 -8.55 -40.75 -17.85
CA GLU A 211 -8.55 -41.75 -18.90
C GLU A 211 -10.00 -42.20 -19.22
N GLY A 212 -10.59 -41.57 -20.25
CA GLY A 212 -11.87 -41.95 -20.85
C GLY A 212 -13.05 -42.08 -19.87
N ASP A 213 -13.97 -42.99 -20.18
CA ASP A 213 -15.22 -43.20 -19.44
C ASP A 213 -15.03 -43.86 -18.05
N ALA A 214 -13.81 -44.35 -17.77
CA ALA A 214 -13.53 -45.22 -16.63
C ALA A 214 -13.36 -44.47 -15.29
N ARG A 215 -13.41 -43.12 -15.28
CA ARG A 215 -13.09 -42.29 -14.10
C ARG A 215 -11.73 -42.62 -13.48
N THR A 216 -10.80 -43.15 -14.28
CA THR A 216 -9.44 -43.46 -13.85
C THR A 216 -8.54 -42.25 -14.09
N LEU A 217 -7.76 -41.88 -13.08
CA LEU A 217 -6.74 -40.84 -13.21
C LEU A 217 -5.38 -41.48 -13.46
N ARG A 218 -4.68 -41.01 -14.48
CA ARG A 218 -3.33 -41.42 -14.82
C ARG A 218 -2.37 -40.25 -14.68
N VAL A 219 -1.17 -40.52 -14.17
CA VAL A 219 -0.08 -39.55 -14.18
C VAL A 219 0.60 -39.60 -15.56
N THR A 220 0.69 -38.46 -16.21
CA THR A 220 1.31 -38.29 -17.53
C THR A 220 2.46 -37.28 -17.46
N GLU A 221 3.40 -37.37 -18.39
CA GLU A 221 4.38 -36.28 -18.56
C GLU A 221 3.68 -35.06 -19.19
N SER A 222 4.13 -33.87 -18.81
CA SER A 222 3.64 -32.61 -19.36
C SER A 222 4.80 -31.68 -19.63
N ASP A 223 4.77 -31.02 -20.79
CA ASP A 223 5.66 -29.90 -21.11
C ASP A 223 5.06 -28.57 -20.66
N GLU A 224 3.76 -28.57 -20.33
CA GLU A 224 3.04 -27.40 -19.84
C GLU A 224 3.19 -27.31 -18.32
N THR A 225 3.86 -26.26 -17.86
CA THR A 225 4.09 -25.98 -16.44
C THR A 225 2.80 -25.65 -15.70
N ALA A 226 1.82 -25.02 -16.36
CA ALA A 226 0.51 -24.70 -15.78
C ALA A 226 -0.32 -25.95 -15.46
N ALA A 227 -0.12 -27.03 -16.21
CA ALA A 227 -0.73 -28.34 -15.96
C ALA A 227 0.10 -29.23 -15.01
N GLY A 228 1.24 -28.72 -14.54
CA GLY A 228 2.17 -29.40 -13.66
C GLY A 228 1.60 -29.60 -12.25
N VAL A 229 1.60 -30.85 -11.79
CA VAL A 229 1.20 -31.24 -10.45
C VAL A 229 2.43 -31.75 -9.70
N ASN A 230 2.65 -31.25 -8.49
CA ASN A 230 3.60 -31.86 -7.58
C ASN A 230 2.95 -33.12 -6.97
N LEU A 231 3.46 -34.30 -7.32
CA LEU A 231 2.89 -35.58 -6.91
C LEU A 231 2.98 -35.79 -5.40
N GLU A 232 4.03 -35.26 -4.76
CA GLU A 232 4.21 -35.38 -3.30
C GLU A 232 3.13 -34.60 -2.57
N TYR A 233 2.86 -33.38 -3.02
CA TYR A 233 1.75 -32.57 -2.54
C TYR A 233 0.41 -33.24 -2.73
N LEU A 234 0.14 -33.71 -3.95
CA LEU A 234 -1.12 -34.39 -4.24
C LEU A 234 -1.29 -35.60 -3.32
N SER A 235 -0.25 -36.41 -3.15
CA SER A 235 -0.30 -37.59 -2.29
C SER A 235 -0.57 -37.22 -0.83
N LEU A 236 0.03 -36.13 -0.33
CA LEU A 236 -0.18 -35.65 1.03
C LEU A 236 -1.58 -35.06 1.23
N ALA A 237 -2.04 -34.22 0.30
CA ALA A 237 -3.39 -33.66 0.35
C ALA A 237 -4.45 -34.76 0.34
N LEU A 238 -4.29 -35.78 -0.52
CA LEU A 238 -5.16 -36.96 -0.54
C LEU A 238 -5.07 -37.78 0.76
N CYS A 239 -3.87 -37.91 1.33
CA CYS A 239 -3.68 -38.57 2.63
C CYS A 239 -4.44 -37.85 3.75
N VAL A 240 -4.25 -36.52 3.87
CA VAL A 240 -4.95 -35.67 4.84
C VAL A 240 -6.47 -35.75 4.62
N ARG A 241 -6.94 -35.66 3.38
CA ARG A 241 -8.38 -35.78 3.07
C ARG A 241 -8.95 -37.13 3.47
N ARG A 242 -8.19 -38.21 3.27
CA ARG A 242 -8.60 -39.57 3.66
C ARG A 242 -8.61 -39.76 5.17
N SER A 243 -7.63 -39.21 5.90
CA SER A 243 -7.50 -39.42 7.35
C SER A 243 -8.30 -38.43 8.20
N GLU A 244 -8.30 -37.15 7.84
CA GLU A 244 -8.93 -36.05 8.58
C GLU A 244 -10.31 -35.68 8.03
N GLY A 245 -10.69 -36.20 6.85
CA GLY A 245 -11.95 -35.85 6.19
C GLY A 245 -11.98 -34.43 5.62
N ARG A 246 -10.85 -33.71 5.57
CA ARG A 246 -10.73 -32.32 5.09
C ARG A 246 -9.39 -32.06 4.41
N GLU A 247 -9.26 -30.92 3.76
CA GLU A 247 -8.00 -30.48 3.15
C GLU A 247 -7.03 -29.96 4.22
N PRO A 248 -5.71 -30.00 3.96
CA PRO A 248 -4.74 -29.39 4.85
C PRO A 248 -4.95 -27.87 4.92
N LEU A 249 -4.81 -27.31 6.12
CA LEU A 249 -4.99 -25.88 6.38
C LEU A 249 -3.71 -25.29 6.96
N PHE A 250 -3.35 -24.12 6.46
CA PHE A 250 -2.16 -23.37 6.84
C PHE A 250 -2.55 -21.94 7.19
N SER A 251 -2.04 -21.43 8.32
CA SER A 251 -2.26 -20.05 8.75
C SER A 251 -1.04 -19.48 9.47
N LEU A 252 -0.97 -18.15 9.51
CA LEU A 252 -0.07 -17.40 10.39
C LEU A 252 -0.90 -16.91 11.57
N ASP A 253 -0.76 -17.58 12.71
CA ASP A 253 -1.45 -17.19 13.93
C ASP A 253 -0.59 -16.18 14.70
N PRO A 254 -1.17 -15.12 15.28
CA PRO A 254 -0.41 -14.20 16.12
C PRO A 254 0.14 -14.95 17.33
N VAL A 255 1.44 -14.78 17.62
CA VAL A 255 2.03 -15.23 18.89
C VAL A 255 1.53 -14.29 19.97
N ASP A 256 1.08 -14.84 21.11
CA ASP A 256 0.48 -14.10 22.23
C ASP A 256 1.14 -12.74 22.47
N MET A 257 0.39 -11.68 22.14
CA MET A 257 0.82 -10.28 22.14
C MET A 257 1.07 -9.73 23.56
N VAL A 258 0.77 -10.52 24.59
CA VAL A 258 0.80 -10.10 26.00
C VAL A 258 2.22 -9.77 26.47
N LYS A 259 3.26 -10.34 25.83
CA LYS A 259 4.64 -10.19 26.30
C LYS A 259 5.46 -9.13 25.57
N ASP A 260 5.10 -8.76 24.33
CA ASP A 260 5.83 -7.77 23.55
C ASP A 260 4.94 -7.22 22.41
N PRO A 261 4.21 -6.11 22.61
CA PRO A 261 3.32 -5.55 21.59
C PRO A 261 4.08 -4.97 20.39
N GLU A 262 5.39 -4.72 20.51
CA GLU A 262 6.22 -4.22 19.41
C GLU A 262 6.77 -5.36 18.53
N ARG A 263 6.71 -6.61 19.01
CA ARG A 263 7.10 -7.80 18.25
C ARG A 263 5.87 -8.66 17.95
N LEU A 264 5.14 -8.26 16.91
CA LEU A 264 4.12 -9.09 16.27
C LEU A 264 4.80 -10.28 15.58
N MET A 265 5.25 -11.24 16.35
CA MET A 265 5.69 -12.51 15.80
C MET A 265 4.45 -13.30 15.38
N GLN A 266 4.48 -13.83 14.16
CA GLN A 266 3.48 -14.76 13.68
C GLN A 266 4.07 -16.17 13.70
N ALA A 267 3.30 -17.13 14.19
CA ALA A 267 3.68 -18.54 14.18
C ALA A 267 2.94 -19.27 13.06
N LYS A 268 3.67 -20.13 12.34
CA LYS A 268 3.08 -21.03 11.36
C LYS A 268 2.22 -22.05 12.07
N ARG A 269 0.95 -22.15 11.69
CA ARG A 269 0.02 -23.20 12.11
C ARG A 269 -0.22 -24.15 10.95
N PHE A 270 -0.17 -25.43 11.29
CA PHE A 270 -0.37 -26.55 10.38
C PHE A 270 -1.53 -27.39 10.87
N GLU A 271 -2.45 -27.67 9.97
CA GLU A 271 -3.55 -28.59 10.22
C GLU A 271 -3.62 -29.62 9.09
N PRO A 272 -3.38 -30.90 9.39
CA PRO A 272 -3.08 -31.48 10.71
C PRO A 272 -1.66 -31.16 11.22
N LYS A 273 -1.48 -31.20 12.55
CA LYS A 273 -0.22 -30.83 13.23
C LYS A 273 0.98 -31.67 12.80
N TRP A 274 0.77 -32.90 12.33
CA TRP A 274 1.84 -33.79 11.91
C TRP A 274 2.53 -33.34 10.61
N LEU A 275 1.98 -32.38 9.88
CA LEU A 275 2.65 -31.73 8.74
C LEU A 275 3.77 -30.78 9.19
N MET A 276 3.71 -30.28 10.42
CA MET A 276 4.67 -29.33 10.97
C MET A 276 6.07 -29.95 11.03
N GLY A 277 7.08 -29.21 10.56
CA GLY A 277 8.48 -29.68 10.55
C GLY A 277 8.80 -30.71 9.47
N THR A 278 7.84 -31.08 8.62
CA THR A 278 8.10 -31.89 7.43
C THR A 278 8.49 -30.99 6.26
N SER A 279 9.36 -31.46 5.36
CA SER A 279 9.73 -30.70 4.15
C SER A 279 8.49 -30.36 3.33
N ALA A 280 7.61 -31.34 3.10
CA ALA A 280 6.43 -31.16 2.28
C ALA A 280 5.40 -30.22 2.93
N GLY A 281 5.17 -30.33 4.24
CA GLY A 281 4.30 -29.39 4.96
C GLY A 281 4.80 -27.95 4.87
N GLU A 282 6.11 -27.72 5.01
CA GLU A 282 6.71 -26.39 4.86
C GLU A 282 6.55 -25.83 3.45
N VAL A 283 6.77 -26.63 2.41
CA VAL A 283 6.56 -26.14 1.05
C VAL A 283 5.06 -25.85 0.84
N MET A 284 4.14 -26.71 1.32
CA MET A 284 2.69 -26.51 1.16
C MET A 284 2.22 -25.22 1.83
N PHE A 285 2.75 -24.94 3.02
CA PHE A 285 2.54 -23.69 3.73
C PHE A 285 2.98 -22.49 2.87
N GLN A 286 4.18 -22.55 2.28
CA GLN A 286 4.68 -21.48 1.41
C GLN A 286 3.82 -21.28 0.17
N ALA A 287 3.36 -22.37 -0.44
CA ALA A 287 2.50 -22.32 -1.63
C ALA A 287 1.14 -21.67 -1.32
N ASP A 288 0.47 -22.12 -0.26
CA ASP A 288 -0.81 -21.58 0.19
C ASP A 288 -0.70 -20.10 0.57
N TYR A 289 0.35 -19.74 1.30
CA TYR A 289 0.60 -18.35 1.66
C TYR A 289 0.90 -17.47 0.45
N TYR A 290 1.68 -17.96 -0.52
CA TYR A 290 1.97 -17.23 -1.75
C TYR A 290 0.70 -17.00 -2.59
N LEU A 291 -0.19 -18.00 -2.69
CA LEU A 291 -1.47 -17.84 -3.39
C LEU A 291 -2.36 -16.79 -2.71
N LYS A 292 -2.37 -16.73 -1.38
CA LYS A 292 -3.09 -15.69 -0.61
C LYS A 292 -2.50 -14.29 -0.79
N GLU A 293 -1.20 -14.15 -1.08
CA GLU A 293 -0.60 -12.86 -1.41
C GLU A 293 -0.97 -12.37 -2.82
N LEU A 294 -1.40 -13.26 -3.71
CA LEU A 294 -1.78 -12.93 -5.09
C LEU A 294 -3.28 -12.57 -5.24
N SER A 295 -4.13 -12.96 -4.29
CA SER A 295 -5.58 -12.70 -4.28
C SER A 295 -5.93 -11.37 -3.62
#